data_AF-A0A955TVT6-F1
#
_entry.id   AF-A0A955TVT6-F1
#
_cell.length_a   1.000
_cell.length_b   1.000
_cell.length_c   1.000
_cell.angle_alpha   90.00
_cell.angle_beta   90.00
_cell.angle_gamma   90.00
#
_symmetry.space_group_name_H-M   'P 1'
#
loop_
_entity.id
_entity.type
_entity.pdbx_description
1 polymer ?
#
loop_
_entity_poly.entity_id
_entity_poly.type
_entity_poly.pdbx_seq_one_letter_code
_entity_poly.pdbx_strand_id
1 'polypeptide(L)' 'MMPTNLALDDKLVQEVKRLGGHSTKRAAVNEALREYVTRRKQKKILEIFGTLEWDTQYDYKAARKRK' A
#
# COMPACT_ATOMS: atom_id res chain seq x y z
N MET A 1 4.78 11.60 -16.61
CA MET A 1 5.25 10.20 -16.78
C MET A 1 6.15 10.13 -18.00
N MET A 2 7.07 9.17 -18.05
CA MET A 2 7.86 8.90 -19.26
C MET A 2 7.38 7.60 -19.95
N PRO A 3 7.25 7.57 -21.28
CA PRO A 3 7.00 6.33 -22.00
C PRO A 3 8.19 5.39 -21.81
N THR A 4 7.91 4.14 -21.46
CA THR A 4 8.93 3.10 -21.27
C THR A 4 8.54 1.90 -22.11
N ASN A 5 9.46 1.41 -22.93
CA ASN A 5 9.25 0.16 -23.66
C ASN A 5 9.66 -1.00 -22.74
N LEU A 6 8.70 -1.56 -22.04
CA LEU A 6 8.89 -2.68 -21.11
C LEU A 6 7.99 -3.83 -21.55
N ALA A 7 8.59 -5.01 -21.73
CA ALA A 7 7.83 -6.23 -21.95
C ALA A 7 7.12 -6.63 -20.64
N LEU A 8 5.78 -6.70 -20.69
CA LEU A 8 4.92 -7.10 -19.59
C LEU A 8 4.05 -8.28 -20.04
N ASP A 9 3.72 -9.18 -19.12
CA ASP A 9 2.74 -10.23 -19.38
C ASP A 9 1.35 -9.59 -19.58
N ASP A 10 0.82 -9.70 -20.80
CA ASP A 10 -0.46 -9.09 -21.13
C ASP A 10 -1.61 -9.68 -20.31
N LYS A 11 -1.57 -10.98 -19.98
CA LYS A 11 -2.61 -11.61 -19.18
C LYS A 11 -2.66 -11.00 -17.78
N LEU A 12 -1.50 -10.77 -17.18
CA LEU A 12 -1.39 -10.13 -15.87
C LEU A 12 -1.87 -8.67 -15.92
N VAL A 13 -1.49 -7.92 -16.95
CA VAL A 13 -1.93 -6.52 -17.11
C VAL A 13 -3.44 -6.42 -17.29
N GLN A 14 -4.05 -7.32 -18.06
CA GLN A 14 -5.51 -7.38 -18.21
C GLN A 14 -6.20 -7.72 -16.90
N GLU A 15 -5.63 -8.63 -16.11
CA GLU A 15 -6.19 -9.00 -14.82
C GLU A 15 -6.14 -7.83 -13.83
N VAL A 16 -5.00 -7.13 -13.73
CA VAL A 16 -4.89 -5.90 -12.91
C VAL A 16 -5.89 -4.85 -13.39
N LYS A 17 -6.05 -4.69 -14.70
CA LYS A 17 -7.00 -3.73 -15.27
C LYS A 17 -8.44 -4.07 -14.90
N ARG A 18 -8.81 -5.35 -14.96
CA ARG A 18 -10.14 -5.87 -14.62
C ARG A 18 -10.44 -5.74 -13.12
N LEU A 19 -9.50 -6.17 -12.27
CA LEU A 19 -9.65 -6.12 -10.82
C LEU A 19 -9.63 -4.68 -10.27
N GLY A 20 -8.77 -3.82 -10.83
CA GLY A 20 -8.67 -2.40 -10.44
C GLY A 20 -9.69 -1.48 -11.12
N GLY A 21 -10.55 -2.00 -12.02
CA GLY A 21 -11.58 -1.21 -12.70
C GLY A 21 -11.01 -0.10 -13.61
N HIS A 22 -9.81 -0.28 -14.15
CA HIS A 22 -9.13 0.78 -14.90
C HIS A 22 -9.47 0.74 -16.40
N SER A 23 -9.69 1.91 -17.02
CA SER A 23 -10.01 1.96 -18.45
C SER A 23 -8.80 1.71 -19.36
N THR A 24 -7.57 1.93 -18.87
CA THR A 24 -6.34 1.80 -19.67
C THR A 24 -5.30 0.91 -19.00
N LYS A 25 -4.51 0.16 -19.79
CA LYS A 25 -3.37 -0.64 -19.30
C LYS A 25 -2.38 0.21 -18.50
N ARG A 26 -2.12 1.43 -18.97
CA ARG A 26 -1.25 2.41 -18.31
C ARG A 26 -1.72 2.78 -16.91
N ALA A 27 -3.02 3.08 -16.75
CA ALA A 27 -3.58 3.41 -15.45
C ALA A 27 -3.45 2.21 -14.49
N ALA A 28 -3.78 1.02 -14.97
CA ALA A 28 -3.66 -0.23 -14.22
C ALA A 28 -2.22 -0.50 -13.73
N VAL A 29 -1.24 -0.38 -14.63
CA VAL A 29 0.17 -0.61 -14.28
C VAL A 29 0.68 0.43 -13.28
N ASN A 30 0.36 1.71 -13.49
CA ASN A 30 0.78 2.77 -12.56
C ASN A 30 0.19 2.59 -11.16
N GLU A 31 -1.06 2.14 -11.08
CA GLU A 31 -1.70 1.91 -9.78
C GLU A 31 -1.11 0.69 -9.08
N ALA A 32 -0.93 -0.42 -9.79
CA ALA A 32 -0.26 -1.60 -9.25
C ALA A 32 1.15 -1.29 -8.72
N LEU A 33 1.91 -0.44 -9.41
CA LEU A 33 3.24 0.01 -8.94
C LEU A 33 3.13 0.86 -7.67
N ARG A 34 2.14 1.76 -7.57
CA ARG A 34 1.89 2.56 -6.36
C ARG A 34 1.53 1.68 -5.17
N GLU A 35 0.61 0.73 -5.36
CA GLU A 35 0.23 -0.21 -4.31
C GLU A 35 1.41 -1.07 -3.87
N TYR A 36 2.21 -1.57 -4.82
CA TYR A 36 3.40 -2.36 -4.53
C TYR A 36 4.41 -1.60 -3.65
N VAL A 37 4.71 -0.35 -4.02
CA VAL A 37 5.61 0.51 -3.24
C VAL A 37 5.00 0.81 -1.87
N THR A 38 3.71 1.16 -1.81
CA THR A 38 3.01 1.46 -0.55
C THR A 38 3.04 0.27 0.40
N ARG A 39 2.68 -0.92 -0.09
CA ARG A 39 2.69 -2.17 0.70
C ARG A 39 4.08 -2.50 1.23
N ARG A 40 5.15 -2.22 0.46
CA ARG A 40 6.53 -2.39 0.94
C ARG A 40 6.94 -1.33 1.96
N LYS A 41 6.52 -0.08 1.78
CA LYS A 41 6.76 0.99 2.78
C LYS A 41 6.05 0.69 4.09
N GLN A 42 4.82 0.18 4.06
CA GLN A 42 4.08 -0.22 5.26
C GLN A 42 4.81 -1.30 6.05
N LYS A 43 5.51 -2.24 5.40
CA LYS A 43 6.32 -3.24 6.12
C LYS A 43 7.41 -2.63 7.00
N LYS A 44 7.88 -1.41 6.73
CA LYS A 44 8.85 -0.71 7.59
C LYS A 44 8.30 -0.38 8.97
N ILE A 45 6.97 -0.39 9.17
CA ILE A 45 6.38 -0.27 10.51
C ILE A 45 6.92 -1.35 11.44
N LEU A 46 7.20 -2.55 10.91
CA LEU A 46 7.78 -3.64 11.71
C LEU A 46 9.16 -3.31 12.27
N GLU A 47 9.92 -2.41 11.63
CA GLU A 47 11.23 -1.96 12.10
C GLU A 47 11.12 -1.07 13.34
N ILE A 48 9.96 -0.46 13.58
CA ILE A 48 9.68 0.46 14.70
C ILE A 48 9.12 -0.31 15.92
N PHE A 49 8.61 -1.53 15.71
CA PHE A 49 8.13 -2.37 16.80
C PHE A 49 9.30 -2.77 17.71
N GLY A 50 9.21 -2.42 19.00
CA GLY A 50 10.26 -2.67 19.99
C GLY A 50 11.28 -1.55 20.16
N THR A 51 11.28 -0.53 19.29
CA THR A 51 12.07 0.70 19.48
C THR A 51 11.26 1.82 20.13
N LEU A 52 9.95 1.64 20.28
CA LEU A 52 9.07 2.63 20.87
C LEU A 52 9.03 2.45 22.39
N GLU A 53 9.44 3.48 23.13
CA GLU A 53 9.14 3.56 24.55
C GLU A 53 7.69 4.02 24.73
N TRP A 54 6.90 3.18 25.39
CA TRP A 54 5.50 3.48 25.67
C TRP A 54 5.40 4.32 26.93
N ASP A 55 4.63 5.40 26.87
CA ASP A 55 4.32 6.19 28.06
C ASP A 55 3.47 5.35 29.03
N THR A 56 4.03 5.07 30.20
CA THR A 56 3.39 4.29 31.27
C THR A 56 2.11 4.93 31.82
N GLN A 57 1.92 6.25 31.61
CA GLN A 57 0.73 6.97 32.03
C GLN A 57 -0.38 6.96 30.97
N TYR A 58 -0.12 6.44 29.77
CA TYR A 58 -1.08 6.40 28.68
C TYR A 58 -2.13 5.30 28.87
N ASP A 59 -3.32 5.67 29.36
CA ASP A 59 -4.47 4.76 29.47
C ASP A 59 -5.35 4.78 28.21
N TYR A 60 -5.07 3.84 27.29
CA TYR A 60 -5.88 3.65 26.08
C TYR A 60 -7.34 3.22 26.36
N LYS A 61 -7.65 2.69 27.56
CA LYS A 61 -9.03 2.30 27.94
C LYS A 61 -9.88 3.52 28.34
N ALA A 62 -9.26 4.60 28.83
CA ALA A 62 -9.94 5.86 29.13
C ALA A 62 -10.63 6.46 27.89
N ALA A 63 -10.03 6.30 26.70
CA ALA A 63 -10.60 6.78 25.44
C ALA A 63 -11.86 5.99 25.03
N ARG A 64 -11.97 4.72 25.45
CA ARG A 64 -13.07 3.82 25.07
C ARG A 64 -14.31 3.94 25.97
N LYS A 65 -14.14 4.48 27.19
CA LYS A 65 -15.22 4.74 28.16
C LYS A 65 -16.05 5.98 27.86
N ARG A 66 -15.60 6.84 26.93
CA ARG A 66 -16.24 8.13 26.62
C ARG A 66 -17.40 8.03 25.61
N LYS A 67 -17.97 6.83 25.43
CA LYS A 67 -19.05 6.56 24.47
C LYS A 67 -20.26 5.96 25.17
#